data_AF-A0A2T7UQN4-F1
#
_entry.id   AF-A0A2T7UQN4-F1
#
_cell.length_a   1.000
_cell.length_b   1.000
_cell.length_c   1.000
_cell.angle_alpha   90.00
_cell.angle_beta   90.00
_cell.angle_gamma   90.00
#
_symmetry.space_group_name_H-M   'P 1'
#
loop_
_entity.id
_entity.type
_entity.pdbx_description
1 polymer ?
#
loop_
_entity_poly.entity_id
_entity_poly.type
_entity_poly.pdbx_seq_one_letter_code
_entity_poly.pdbx_strand_id
1 'polypeptide(L)'
;MRGAKPHIKIERDALEDMPPPAWMTEDAQGEWRRILPILAQRRILTEADLGTFENYCIAMGQVREMQRDIAKYGAVARVYSLDKEGTAHVTGMRKNPAVSIQSDAMTRARLLAAELGCTPVSRSRPTIEDNDGDDDLFSKDWT
;
A
#
# COMPACT_ATOMS: atom_id res chain seq x y z
N MET A 1 40.26 17.02 -24.31
CA MET A 1 39.79 15.62 -24.22
C MET A 1 38.53 15.59 -23.36
N ARG A 2 37.37 15.22 -23.92
CA ARG A 2 36.15 15.01 -23.11
C ARG A 2 36.31 13.67 -22.39
N GLY A 3 36.30 13.67 -21.06
CA GLY A 3 36.34 12.44 -20.27
C GLY A 3 35.06 11.62 -20.49
N ALA A 4 35.21 10.30 -20.65
CA ALA A 4 34.06 9.41 -20.76
C ALA A 4 33.18 9.56 -19.51
N LYS A 5 31.89 9.84 -19.72
CA LYS A 5 30.94 9.89 -18.61
C LYS A 5 30.89 8.51 -17.95
N PRO A 6 31.09 8.41 -16.62
CA PRO A 6 30.98 7.14 -15.93
C PRO A 6 29.56 6.60 -16.08
N HIS A 7 29.43 5.42 -16.70
CA HIS A 7 28.18 4.67 -16.72
C HIS A 7 28.08 3.93 -15.39
N ILE A 8 27.46 4.58 -14.40
CA ILE A 8 27.16 3.95 -13.13
C ILE A 8 25.94 3.05 -13.36
N LYS A 9 26.17 1.76 -13.59
CA LYS A 9 25.10 0.76 -13.48
C LYS A 9 24.79 0.57 -12.01
N ILE A 10 23.64 1.08 -11.56
CA ILE A 10 23.14 0.78 -10.22
C ILE A 10 22.62 -0.65 -10.28
N GLU A 11 23.46 -1.62 -9.90
CA GLU A 11 22.98 -2.97 -9.63
C GLU A 11 22.07 -2.90 -8.40
N ARG A 12 20.77 -3.11 -8.62
CA ARG A 12 19.80 -3.26 -7.56
C ARG A 12 19.66 -4.74 -7.28
N ASP A 13 20.07 -5.17 -6.08
CA ASP A 13 19.73 -6.49 -5.55
C ASP A 13 18.23 -6.56 -5.38
N ALA A 14 17.57 -7.03 -6.44
CA ALA A 14 16.13 -7.11 -6.53
C ALA A 14 15.64 -8.18 -5.56
N LEU A 15 14.65 -7.82 -4.75
CA LEU A 15 14.00 -8.72 -3.82
C LEU A 15 13.31 -9.85 -4.59
N GLU A 16 13.63 -11.09 -4.20
CA GLU A 16 12.99 -12.29 -4.73
C GLU A 16 11.65 -12.57 -4.02
N ASP A 17 10.89 -13.52 -4.55
CA ASP A 17 9.69 -14.00 -3.87
C ASP A 17 10.07 -14.70 -2.55
N MET A 18 9.33 -14.41 -1.48
CA MET A 18 9.60 -14.95 -0.15
C MET A 18 8.29 -15.08 0.67
N PRO A 19 8.22 -16.02 1.64
CA PRO A 19 7.03 -16.19 2.44
C PRO A 19 6.76 -14.98 3.36
N PRO A 20 5.50 -14.71 3.72
CA PRO A 20 5.17 -13.65 4.67
C PRO A 20 5.70 -13.97 6.08
N PRO A 21 6.04 -12.95 6.88
CA PRO A 21 6.38 -13.14 8.29
C PRO A 21 5.23 -13.78 9.09
N ALA A 22 5.57 -14.78 9.90
CA ALA A 22 4.59 -15.59 10.65
C ALA A 22 3.77 -14.79 11.69
N TRP A 23 4.27 -13.64 12.14
CA TRP A 23 3.59 -12.79 13.11
C TRP A 23 2.45 -11.95 12.51
N MET A 24 2.38 -11.84 11.18
CA MET A 24 1.31 -11.10 10.51
C MET A 24 -0.03 -11.81 10.63
N THR A 25 -1.12 -11.05 10.61
CA THR A 25 -2.48 -11.60 10.56
C THR A 25 -2.72 -12.36 9.26
N GLU A 26 -3.68 -13.29 9.25
CA GLU A 26 -3.99 -14.09 8.06
C GLU A 26 -4.32 -13.24 6.83
N ASP A 27 -5.07 -12.14 6.99
CA ASP A 27 -5.40 -11.25 5.87
C ASP A 27 -4.15 -10.52 5.33
N ALA A 28 -3.23 -10.10 6.21
CA ALA A 28 -1.99 -9.44 5.80
C ALA A 28 -1.06 -10.41 5.08
N GLN A 29 -0.94 -11.65 5.58
CA GLN A 29 -0.23 -12.71 4.89
C GLN A 29 -0.86 -13.06 3.53
N GLY A 30 -2.19 -13.01 3.44
CA GLY A 30 -2.93 -13.20 2.18
C GLY A 30 -2.56 -12.13 1.15
N GLU A 31 -2.49 -10.86 1.57
CA GLU A 31 -2.09 -9.76 0.70
C GLU A 31 -0.63 -9.85 0.26
N TRP A 32 0.26 -10.25 1.17
CA TRP A 32 1.68 -10.49 0.86
C TRP A 32 1.83 -11.49 -0.28
N ARG A 33 1.23 -12.67 -0.12
CA ARG A 33 1.27 -13.75 -1.13
C ARG A 33 0.66 -13.31 -2.48
N ARG A 34 -0.28 -12.36 -2.46
CA ARG A 34 -0.94 -11.85 -3.66
C ARG A 34 -0.08 -10.85 -4.43
N ILE A 35 0.65 -9.98 -3.72
CA ILE A 35 1.33 -8.84 -4.35
C ILE A 35 2.83 -9.06 -4.52
N LEU A 36 3.52 -9.70 -3.57
CA LEU A 36 4.98 -9.83 -3.63
C LEU A 36 5.46 -10.49 -4.93
N PRO A 37 4.87 -11.61 -5.42
CA PRO A 37 5.34 -12.23 -6.65
C PRO A 37 5.26 -11.30 -7.88
N ILE A 38 4.25 -10.42 -7.91
CA ILE A 38 4.06 -9.44 -8.99
C ILE A 38 5.14 -8.35 -8.93
N LEU A 39 5.50 -7.90 -7.73
CA LEU A 39 6.53 -6.87 -7.55
C LEU A 39 7.94 -7.43 -7.75
N ALA A 40 8.20 -8.66 -7.29
CA ALA A 40 9.44 -9.40 -7.50
C ALA A 40 9.68 -9.66 -9.00
N GLN A 41 8.65 -10.07 -9.76
CA GLN A 41 8.76 -10.25 -11.21
C GLN A 41 9.19 -8.97 -11.95
N ARG A 42 8.77 -7.80 -11.45
CA ARG A 42 9.15 -6.50 -12.03
C ARG A 42 10.56 -6.06 -11.65
N ARG A 43 11.21 -6.72 -10.68
CA ARG A 43 12.54 -6.41 -10.16
C ARG A 43 12.67 -4.95 -9.67
N ILE A 44 11.59 -4.40 -9.12
CA ILE A 44 11.55 -2.99 -8.68
C ILE A 44 11.82 -2.81 -7.19
N LEU A 45 11.58 -3.85 -6.37
CA LEU A 45 11.80 -3.81 -4.93
C LEU A 45 13.20 -4.30 -4.59
N THR A 46 13.76 -3.71 -3.54
CA THR A 46 14.99 -4.14 -2.85
C THR A 46 14.67 -4.49 -1.40
N GLU A 47 15.62 -5.05 -0.66
CA GLU A 47 15.45 -5.29 0.78
C GLU A 47 15.10 -4.00 1.57
N ALA A 48 15.57 -2.85 1.10
CA ALA A 48 15.27 -1.55 1.73
C ALA A 48 13.77 -1.19 1.66
N ASP A 49 13.03 -1.75 0.70
CA ASP A 49 11.60 -1.48 0.51
C ASP A 49 10.71 -2.41 1.34
N LEU A 50 11.29 -3.44 1.97
CA LEU A 50 10.56 -4.50 2.67
C LEU A 50 9.67 -3.95 3.79
N GLY A 51 10.18 -3.02 4.59
CA GLY A 51 9.40 -2.39 5.67
C GLY A 51 8.17 -1.63 5.15
N THR A 52 8.28 -0.99 3.98
CA THR A 52 7.15 -0.31 3.32
C THR A 52 6.13 -1.33 2.83
N PHE A 53 6.59 -2.44 2.24
CA PHE A 53 5.74 -3.52 1.77
C PHE A 53 5.02 -4.27 2.92
N GLU A 54 5.71 -4.51 4.03
CA GLU A 54 5.12 -5.08 5.25
C GLU A 54 3.98 -4.19 5.77
N ASN A 55 4.23 -2.90 5.91
CA ASN A 55 3.21 -1.94 6.37
C ASN A 55 2.00 -1.88 5.42
N TYR A 56 2.22 -2.01 4.11
CA TYR A 56 1.15 -2.08 3.14
C TYR A 56 0.26 -3.32 3.37
N CYS A 57 0.88 -4.48 3.54
CA CYS A 57 0.17 -5.73 3.79
C CYS A 57 -0.63 -5.68 5.11
N ILE A 58 -0.03 -5.12 6.17
CA ILE A 58 -0.69 -4.93 7.47
C ILE A 58 -1.91 -4.00 7.34
N ALA A 59 -1.76 -2.87 6.64
CA ALA A 59 -2.86 -1.93 6.42
C ALA A 59 -4.00 -2.60 5.63
N MET A 60 -3.68 -3.34 4.56
CA MET A 60 -4.68 -4.10 3.79
C MET A 60 -5.38 -5.17 4.64
N GLY A 61 -4.63 -5.88 5.49
CA GLY A 61 -5.17 -6.86 6.42
C GLY A 61 -6.14 -6.22 7.41
N GLN A 62 -5.76 -5.10 8.02
CA GLN A 62 -6.60 -4.35 8.94
C GLN A 62 -7.90 -3.85 8.29
N VAL A 63 -7.87 -3.46 7.01
CA VAL A 63 -9.10 -3.10 6.28
C VAL A 63 -10.08 -4.27 6.20
N ARG A 64 -9.59 -5.49 5.94
CA ARG A 64 -10.41 -6.71 5.85
C ARG A 64 -10.97 -7.10 7.22
N GLU A 65 -10.15 -7.04 8.25
CA GLU A 65 -10.56 -7.30 9.63
C GLU A 65 -11.66 -6.34 10.08
N MET A 66 -11.42 -5.03 9.95
CA MET A 66 -12.41 -4.01 10.34
C MET A 66 -13.68 -4.09 9.48
N GLN A 67 -13.58 -4.52 8.21
CA GLN A 67 -14.77 -4.76 7.39
C GLN A 67 -15.65 -5.86 7.98
N ARG A 68 -15.06 -6.95 8.50
CA ARG A 68 -15.81 -8.02 9.16
C ARG A 68 -16.46 -7.53 10.46
N ASP A 69 -15.77 -6.73 11.25
CA ASP A 69 -16.34 -6.14 12.47
C ASP A 69 -17.50 -5.18 12.16
N ILE A 70 -17.36 -4.33 11.15
CA ILE A 70 -18.44 -3.44 10.71
C ILE A 70 -19.63 -4.25 10.19
N ALA A 71 -19.39 -5.33 9.45
CA ALA A 71 -20.46 -6.20 8.98
C ALA A 71 -21.19 -6.91 10.14
N LYS A 72 -20.46 -7.30 11.19
CA LYS A 72 -21.01 -8.01 12.35
C LYS A 72 -21.77 -7.08 13.31
N TYR A 73 -21.21 -5.91 13.60
CA TYR A 73 -21.72 -5.01 14.65
C TYR A 73 -22.43 -3.76 14.12
N GLY A 74 -22.39 -3.54 12.80
CA GLY A 74 -22.90 -2.33 12.15
C GLY A 74 -21.93 -1.16 12.23
N ALA A 75 -22.09 -0.20 11.32
CA ALA A 75 -21.27 1.02 11.29
C ALA A 75 -21.64 2.05 12.38
N VAL A 76 -22.84 1.92 12.97
CA VAL A 76 -23.38 2.83 13.98
C VAL A 76 -23.92 2.01 15.15
N ALA A 77 -23.43 2.31 16.35
CA ALA A 77 -23.87 1.70 17.59
C ALA A 77 -24.88 2.63 18.30
N ARG A 78 -25.96 2.05 18.82
CA ARG A 78 -26.90 2.75 19.70
C ARG A 78 -26.34 2.78 21.12
N VAL A 79 -26.40 3.94 21.76
CA VAL A 79 -26.05 4.14 23.17
C VAL A 79 -27.31 4.02 23.99
N TYR A 80 -27.27 3.23 25.05
CA TYR A 80 -28.39 3.01 25.95
C TYR A 80 -28.07 3.56 27.35
N SER A 81 -29.07 4.11 28.04
CA SER A 81 -29.03 4.34 29.48
C SER A 81 -30.14 3.58 30.16
N LEU A 82 -29.90 3.18 31.42
CA LEU A 82 -30.93 2.59 32.27
C LEU A 82 -31.65 3.70 33.05
N ASP A 83 -32.97 3.61 33.14
CA ASP A 83 -33.74 4.41 34.08
C ASP A 83 -33.67 3.84 35.51
N LYS A 84 -34.37 4.49 36.45
CA LYS A 84 -34.42 4.05 37.85
C LYS A 84 -35.10 2.68 38.03
N GLU A 85 -35.95 2.28 37.09
CA GLU A 85 -36.62 0.98 37.07
C GLU A 85 -35.80 -0.11 36.34
N GLY A 86 -34.65 0.24 35.76
CA GLY A 86 -33.77 -0.69 35.04
C GLY A 86 -34.14 -0.91 33.57
N THR A 87 -35.05 -0.12 33.00
CA THR A 87 -35.41 -0.20 31.58
C THR A 87 -34.39 0.54 30.73
N ALA A 88 -33.93 -0.08 29.64
CA ALA A 88 -32.95 0.50 28.73
C ALA A 88 -33.62 1.41 27.67
N HIS A 89 -33.17 2.66 27.59
CA HIS A 89 -33.62 3.63 26.60
C HIS A 89 -32.46 4.09 25.73
N VAL A 90 -32.71 4.25 24.43
CA VAL A 90 -31.69 4.78 23.50
C VAL A 90 -31.49 6.26 23.80
N THR A 91 -30.28 6.63 24.22
CA THR A 91 -29.90 8.02 24.51
C THR A 91 -29.12 8.67 23.38
N GLY A 92 -28.65 7.88 22.40
CA GLY A 92 -28.00 8.42 21.23
C GLY A 92 -27.44 7.36 20.31
N MET A 93 -26.70 7.82 19.30
CA MET A 93 -25.97 6.98 18.36
C MET A 93 -24.52 7.42 18.29
N ARG A 94 -23.59 6.47 18.16
CA ARG A 94 -22.17 6.73 17.98
C ARG A 94 -21.62 5.86 16.85
N LYS A 95 -20.57 6.36 16.20
CA LYS A 95 -19.83 5.61 15.17
C LYS A 95 -19.18 4.37 15.80
N ASN A 96 -19.25 3.23 15.12
CA ASN A 96 -18.45 2.06 15.50
C ASN A 96 -16.96 2.40 15.33
N PRO A 97 -16.11 2.21 16.36
CA PRO A 97 -14.68 2.48 16.27
C PRO A 97 -13.98 1.83 15.06
N ALA A 98 -14.42 0.62 14.66
CA ALA A 98 -13.90 -0.10 13.51
C ALA A 98 -13.97 0.73 12.21
N VAL A 99 -14.97 1.60 12.06
CA VAL A 99 -15.12 2.45 10.88
C VAL A 99 -14.02 3.52 10.81
N SER A 100 -13.56 4.06 11.94
CA SER A 100 -12.44 5.01 11.93
C SER A 100 -11.12 4.29 11.66
N ILE A 101 -10.89 3.15 12.33
CA ILE A 101 -9.68 2.34 12.13
C ILE A 101 -9.56 1.90 10.66
N GLN A 102 -10.67 1.42 10.07
CA GLN A 102 -10.70 1.04 8.66
C GLN A 102 -10.37 2.22 7.74
N SER A 103 -10.93 3.40 8.00
CA SER A 103 -10.67 4.60 7.20
C SER A 103 -9.18 4.98 7.20
N ASP A 104 -8.55 4.93 8.37
CA ASP A 104 -7.13 5.23 8.52
C ASP A 104 -6.27 4.17 7.81
N ALA A 105 -6.62 2.89 7.95
CA ALA A 105 -5.95 1.79 7.26
C ALA A 105 -6.07 1.89 5.73
N MET A 106 -7.26 2.21 5.20
CA MET A 106 -7.47 2.44 3.76
C MET A 106 -6.62 3.61 3.24
N THR A 107 -6.49 4.67 4.03
CA THR A 107 -5.66 5.83 3.68
C THR A 107 -4.18 5.45 3.61
N ARG A 108 -3.66 4.75 4.63
CA ARG A 108 -2.27 4.26 4.64
C ARG A 108 -2.01 3.29 3.50
N ALA A 109 -2.92 2.34 3.26
CA ALA A 109 -2.81 1.39 2.17
C ALA A 109 -2.74 2.08 0.81
N ARG A 110 -3.55 3.13 0.58
CA ARG A 110 -3.51 3.92 -0.66
C ARG A 110 -2.16 4.62 -0.86
N LEU A 111 -1.62 5.24 0.20
CA LEU A 111 -0.34 5.95 0.14
C LEU A 111 0.80 4.97 -0.16
N LEU A 112 0.90 3.89 0.61
CA LEU A 112 1.94 2.88 0.43
C LEU A 112 1.82 2.18 -0.95
N ALA A 113 0.60 1.92 -1.42
CA ALA A 113 0.39 1.38 -2.77
C ALA A 113 0.85 2.32 -3.88
N ALA A 114 0.80 3.64 -3.66
CA ALA A 114 1.32 4.61 -4.63
C ALA A 114 2.84 4.52 -4.70
N GLU A 115 3.53 4.50 -3.54
CA GLU A 115 4.99 4.39 -3.44
C GLU A 115 5.51 3.08 -4.06
N LEU A 116 4.82 1.95 -3.79
CA LEU A 116 5.23 0.62 -4.26
C LEU A 116 4.87 0.32 -5.74
N GLY A 117 4.22 1.23 -6.46
CA GLY A 117 3.80 0.95 -7.85
C GLY A 117 2.59 -0.01 -7.96
N CYS A 118 1.79 -0.14 -6.90
CA CYS A 118 0.64 -1.05 -6.84
C CYS A 118 -0.66 -0.46 -7.41
N THR A 119 -0.71 0.83 -7.74
CA THR A 119 -1.88 1.48 -8.36
C THR A 119 -1.76 1.54 -9.89
N PRO A 120 -2.87 1.56 -10.66
CA PRO A 120 -2.80 1.71 -12.12
C PRO A 120 -2.00 2.95 -12.56
N VAL A 121 -2.19 4.06 -11.85
CA VAL A 121 -1.52 5.34 -12.15
C VAL A 121 -0.02 5.28 -11.82
N SER A 122 0.36 4.68 -10.69
CA SER A 122 1.78 4.54 -10.35
C SER A 122 2.51 3.58 -11.30
N ARG A 123 1.80 2.63 -11.92
CA ARG A 123 2.36 1.75 -12.97
C ARG A 123 2.54 2.42 -14.33
N SER A 124 1.68 3.39 -14.68
CA SER A 124 1.77 4.08 -15.96
C SER A 124 2.81 5.20 -15.98
N ARG A 125 3.49 5.45 -14.85
CA ARG A 125 4.51 6.50 -14.77
C ARG A 125 5.72 6.03 -15.59
N PRO A 126 6.16 6.79 -16.61
CA PRO A 126 7.32 6.40 -17.40
C PRO A 126 8.51 6.19 -16.46
N THR A 127 9.06 4.98 -16.47
CA THR A 127 10.42 4.78 -15.99
C THR A 127 11.31 5.48 -16.99
N ILE A 128 12.19 6.36 -16.51
CA ILE A 128 13.29 6.85 -17.33
C ILE A 128 14.15 5.62 -17.57
N GLU A 129 13.89 4.93 -18.67
CA GLU A 129 14.94 4.14 -19.30
C GLU A 129 15.95 5.18 -19.78
N ASP A 130 17.20 5.05 -19.36
CA ASP A 130 18.32 5.70 -20.04
C ASP A 130 18.33 5.09 -21.46
N ASN A 131 17.48 5.62 -22.34
CA ASN A 131 17.58 5.37 -23.75
C ASN A 131 18.88 6.04 -24.16
N ASP A 132 19.97 5.26 -24.24
CA ASP A 132 21.22 5.59 -24.93
C ASP A 132 20.99 5.74 -26.46
N GLY A 133 19.81 6.22 -26.85
CA GLY A 133 19.47 6.70 -28.18
C GLY A 133 19.58 8.22 -28.15
N ASP A 134 20.68 8.68 -28.72
CA ASP A 134 21.10 10.02 -29.11
C ASP A 134 19.97 10.91 -29.70
N ASP A 135 18.93 11.23 -28.93
CA ASP A 135 17.96 12.26 -29.29
C ASP A 135 18.46 13.60 -28.73
N ASP A 136 19.42 14.16 -29.45
CA ASP A 136 19.81 15.56 -29.33
C ASP A 136 18.61 16.44 -29.72
N LEU A 137 17.72 16.65 -28.75
CA LEU A 137 16.48 17.45 -28.81
C LEU A 137 16.72 18.91 -29.24
N PHE A 138 17.98 19.33 -29.37
CA PHE A 138 18.38 20.66 -29.82
C PHE A 138 19.17 20.66 -31.13
N SER A 139 19.34 19.52 -31.82
CA SER A 139 20.12 19.44 -33.07
C SER A 139 19.37 19.73 -34.36
N LYS A 140 18.07 20.10 -34.30
CA LYS A 140 17.36 20.53 -35.52
C LYS A 140 17.83 21.93 -35.92
N ASP A 141 18.78 21.96 -36.84
CA ASP A 141 19.13 23.12 -37.66
C ASP A 141 17.85 23.78 -38.20
N TRP A 142 17.50 24.95 -37.67
CA TRP A 142 16.56 25.85 -38.31
C TRP A 142 17.32 26.56 -39.45
N THR A 143 17.28 25.95 -40.63
CA THR A 143 17.62 26.62 -41.89
C THR A 143 16.39 27.29 -42.49
#